data_AF-A0A1G0A718-F1
#
_entry.id   AF-A0A1G0A718-F1
#
_cell.length_a   1.000
_cell.length_b   1.000
_cell.length_c   1.000
_cell.angle_alpha   90.00
_cell.angle_beta   90.00
_cell.angle_gamma   90.00
#
_symmetry.space_group_name_H-M   'P 1'
#
loop_
_entity.id
_entity.type
_entity.pdbx_description
1 polymer ?
#
loop_
_entity_poly.entity_id
_entity_poly.type
_entity_poly.pdbx_seq_one_letter_code
_entity_poly.pdbx_strand_id
1 'polypeptide(L)'
;MKWFRRPPPDPVVQAARLQALEPMTRALEAAKEARDRGADVRADRETLKRARAAFEAGDYAQAKTYAEELLRHYAGRPPSGP
;
A
#
# COMPACT_ATOMS: atom_id res chain seq x y z
N MET A 1 -11.58 19.92 -32.01
CA MET A 1 -10.95 18.91 -31.13
C MET A 1 -11.32 19.19 -29.68
N LYS A 2 -11.91 18.22 -28.98
CA LYS A 2 -12.35 18.37 -27.58
C LYS A 2 -11.17 17.98 -26.69
N TRP A 3 -10.46 18.98 -26.17
CA TRP A 3 -9.46 18.81 -25.13
C TRP A 3 -10.18 18.39 -23.85
N PHE A 4 -10.34 17.09 -23.62
CA PHE A 4 -10.78 16.59 -22.31
C PHE A 4 -9.65 16.91 -21.32
N ARG A 5 -9.71 18.09 -20.69
CA ARG A 5 -9.02 18.33 -19.42
C ARG A 5 -9.59 17.28 -18.48
N ARG A 6 -8.80 16.23 -18.21
CA ARG A 6 -9.09 15.29 -17.14
C ARG A 6 -9.33 16.15 -15.91
N PRO A 7 -10.53 16.10 -15.28
CA PRO A 7 -10.80 16.93 -14.13
C PRO A 7 -9.68 16.69 -13.11
N PRO A 8 -9.20 17.75 -12.41
CA PRO A 8 -8.21 17.57 -11.38
C PRO A 8 -8.72 16.46 -10.44
N PRO A 9 -7.86 15.48 -10.09
CA PRO A 9 -8.29 14.37 -9.25
C PRO A 9 -8.93 14.96 -7.99
N ASP A 10 -10.12 14.44 -7.68
CA ASP A 10 -10.93 14.89 -6.56
C ASP A 10 -10.05 15.04 -5.30
N PRO A 11 -10.13 16.14 -4.54
CA PRO A 11 -9.31 16.33 -3.34
C PRO A 11 -9.44 15.16 -2.35
N VAL A 12 -10.59 14.47 -2.30
CA VAL A 12 -10.79 13.26 -1.49
C VAL A 12 -9.93 12.10 -2.02
N VAL A 13 -9.87 11.94 -3.34
CA VAL A 13 -9.07 10.92 -4.03
C VAL A 13 -7.57 11.19 -3.83
N GLN A 14 -7.15 12.44 -3.86
CA GLN A 14 -5.77 12.85 -3.55
C GLN A 14 -5.40 12.57 -2.08
N ALA A 15 -6.31 12.86 -1.14
CA ALA A 15 -6.10 12.56 0.27
C ALA A 15 -6.01 11.05 0.53
N ALA A 16 -6.90 10.24 -0.07
CA ALA A 16 -6.87 8.79 0.03
C ALA A 16 -5.57 8.21 -0.55
N ARG A 17 -5.09 8.75 -1.68
CA ARG A 17 -3.79 8.38 -2.27
C ARG A 17 -2.64 8.62 -1.30
N LEU A 18 -2.58 9.78 -0.66
CA LEU A 18 -1.54 10.11 0.31
C LEU A 18 -1.61 9.21 1.55
N GLN A 19 -2.82 8.91 2.04
CA GLN A 19 -3.02 8.00 3.16
C GLN A 19 -2.65 6.54 2.85
N ALA A 20 -2.72 6.12 1.59
CA ALA A 20 -2.26 4.78 1.18
C ALA A 20 -0.74 4.71 0.97
N LEU A 21 -0.12 5.82 0.55
CA LEU A 21 1.31 5.91 0.23
C LEU A 21 2.21 5.60 1.42
N GLU A 22 1.88 6.13 2.60
CA GLU A 22 2.66 5.90 3.83
C GLU A 22 2.72 4.42 4.22
N PRO A 23 1.60 3.71 4.45
CA PRO A 23 1.63 2.29 4.82
C PRO A 23 2.24 1.42 3.71
N MET A 24 2.02 1.75 2.43
CA MET A 24 2.66 1.02 1.33
C MET A 24 4.18 1.13 1.36
N THR A 25 4.71 2.33 1.65
CA THR A 25 6.16 2.56 1.76
C THR A 25 6.73 1.77 2.94
N ARG A 26 6.09 1.83 4.10
CA ARG A 26 6.53 1.07 5.29
C ARG A 26 6.47 -0.45 5.05
N ALA A 27 5.44 -0.94 4.37
CA ALA A 27 5.32 -2.37 4.04
C ALA A 27 6.44 -2.83 3.10
N LEU A 28 6.82 -2.00 2.12
CA LEU A 28 7.95 -2.24 1.21
C LEU A 28 9.28 -2.30 1.97
N GLU A 29 9.51 -1.37 2.88
CA GLU A 29 10.71 -1.35 3.72
C GLU A 29 10.79 -2.58 4.62
N ALA A 30 9.72 -2.90 5.33
CA ALA A 30 9.65 -4.09 6.18
C ALA A 30 9.90 -5.40 5.38
N ALA A 31 9.33 -5.51 4.19
CA ALA A 31 9.58 -6.64 3.30
C ALA A 31 11.03 -6.73 2.83
N LYS A 32 11.64 -5.58 2.51
CA LYS A 32 13.04 -5.52 2.12
C LYS A 32 13.94 -5.96 3.28
N GLU A 33 13.69 -5.46 4.49
CA GLU A 33 14.44 -5.88 5.67
C GLU A 33 14.28 -7.38 5.97
N ALA A 34 13.06 -7.91 5.88
CA ALA A 34 12.80 -9.33 6.07
C ALA A 34 13.59 -10.18 5.06
N ARG A 35 13.60 -9.77 3.78
CA ARG A 35 14.39 -10.41 2.73
C ARG A 35 15.89 -10.32 3.01
N ASP A 36 16.38 -9.16 3.41
CA ASP A 36 17.80 -8.92 3.68
C ASP A 36 18.28 -9.73 4.91
N ARG A 37 17.36 -10.07 5.84
CA ARG A 37 17.57 -11.03 6.94
C ARG A 37 17.45 -12.51 6.53
N GLY A 38 17.15 -12.81 5.27
CA GLY A 38 17.02 -14.17 4.75
C GLY A 38 15.64 -14.81 4.92
N ALA A 39 14.61 -14.06 5.30
CA ALA A 39 13.24 -14.57 5.40
C ALA A 39 12.61 -14.81 4.02
N ASP A 40 11.66 -15.75 3.94
CA ASP A 40 10.90 -15.99 2.71
C ASP A 40 9.80 -14.93 2.54
N VAL A 41 9.99 -14.05 1.56
CA VAL A 41 9.08 -12.93 1.24
C VAL A 41 8.25 -13.18 -0.04
N ARG A 42 8.13 -14.43 -0.51
CA ARG A 42 7.36 -14.73 -1.74
C ARG A 42 5.89 -14.34 -1.62
N ALA A 43 5.24 -14.73 -0.53
CA ALA A 43 3.84 -14.38 -0.26
C ALA A 43 3.66 -12.87 -0.10
N ASP A 44 4.63 -12.21 0.53
CA ASP A 44 4.65 -10.77 0.75
C ASP A 44 4.79 -9.98 -0.55
N ARG A 45 5.64 -10.45 -1.49
CA ARG A 45 5.76 -9.86 -2.83
C ARG A 45 4.45 -9.93 -3.61
N GLU A 46 3.72 -11.05 -3.53
CA GLU A 46 2.43 -11.16 -4.20
C GLU A 46 1.40 -10.19 -3.60
N THR A 47 1.41 -10.02 -2.28
CA THR A 47 0.54 -9.04 -1.60
C THR A 47 0.91 -7.60 -1.98
N LEU A 48 2.20 -7.27 -2.05
CA LEU A 48 2.68 -5.96 -2.53
C LEU A 48 2.31 -5.69 -3.99
N LYS A 49 2.33 -6.71 -4.85
CA LYS A 49 1.85 -6.56 -6.24
C LYS A 49 0.36 -6.22 -6.29
N ARG A 50 -0.47 -6.87 -5.47
CA ARG A 50 -1.90 -6.56 -5.37
C ARG A 50 -2.13 -5.15 -4.83
N ALA A 51 -1.38 -4.73 -3.81
CA ALA A 51 -1.40 -3.36 -3.29
C ALA A 51 -1.07 -2.33 -4.37
N ARG A 52 -0.02 -2.59 -5.16
CA ARG A 52 0.37 -1.72 -6.28
C ARG A 52 -0.70 -1.68 -7.38
N ALA A 53 -1.26 -2.82 -7.75
CA ALA A 53 -2.32 -2.88 -8.76
C ALA A 53 -3.57 -2.10 -8.32
N ALA A 54 -3.99 -2.22 -7.06
CA ALA A 54 -5.10 -1.44 -6.49
C ALA A 54 -4.78 0.07 -6.51
N PHE A 55 -3.56 0.45 -6.12
CA PHE A 55 -3.12 1.85 -6.15
C PHE A 55 -3.11 2.43 -7.58
N GLU A 56 -2.66 1.65 -8.56
CA GLU A 56 -2.66 2.06 -9.98
C GLU A 56 -4.08 2.13 -10.57
N ALA A 57 -5.00 1.31 -10.09
CA ALA A 57 -6.41 1.35 -10.44
C ALA A 57 -7.18 2.53 -9.79
N GLY A 58 -6.55 3.26 -8.85
CA GLY A 58 -7.19 4.32 -8.08
C GLY A 58 -7.98 3.82 -6.86
N ASP A 59 -7.92 2.52 -6.56
CA ASP A 59 -8.48 1.93 -5.34
C ASP A 59 -7.49 2.05 -4.19
N TYR A 60 -7.33 3.28 -3.69
CA TYR A 60 -6.39 3.59 -2.61
C TYR A 60 -6.82 2.97 -1.27
N ALA A 61 -8.11 2.74 -1.07
CA ALA A 61 -8.62 2.08 0.13
C ALA A 61 -8.12 0.63 0.19
N GLN A 62 -8.28 -0.12 -0.91
CA GLN A 62 -7.81 -1.49 -1.00
C GLN A 62 -6.27 -1.57 -0.99
N ALA A 63 -5.57 -0.62 -1.64
CA ALA A 63 -4.12 -0.53 -1.56
C ALA A 63 -3.60 -0.37 -0.12
N LYS A 64 -4.27 0.49 0.66
CA LYS A 64 -3.99 0.68 2.09
C LYS A 64 -4.22 -0.60 2.89
N THR A 65 -5.34 -1.30 2.67
CA THR A 65 -5.64 -2.56 3.37
C THR A 65 -4.55 -3.61 3.17
N TYR A 66 -4.11 -3.84 1.92
CA TYR A 66 -3.02 -4.78 1.64
C TYR A 66 -1.71 -4.39 2.32
N ALA A 67 -1.38 -3.09 2.33
CA ALA A 67 -0.18 -2.60 2.98
C ALA A 67 -0.23 -2.79 4.51
N GLU A 68 -1.38 -2.52 5.13
CA GLU A 68 -1.59 -2.75 6.56
C GLU A 68 -1.54 -4.24 6.93
N GLU A 69 -2.04 -5.13 6.06
CA GLU A 69 -1.91 -6.58 6.26
C GLU A 69 -0.45 -7.03 6.31
N LEU A 70 0.38 -6.54 5.38
CA LEU A 70 1.83 -6.75 5.40
C LEU A 70 2.49 -6.19 6.66
N LEU A 71 2.11 -4.98 7.07
CA LEU A 71 2.64 -4.39 8.30
C LEU A 71 2.26 -5.20 9.53
N ARG A 72 1.02 -5.69 9.61
CA ARG A 72 0.58 -6.60 10.70
C ARG A 72 1.35 -7.92 10.68
N HIS A 73 1.66 -8.44 9.49
CA HIS A 73 2.47 -9.64 9.32
C HIS A 73 3.90 -9.44 9.87
N TYR A 74 4.55 -8.32 9.53
CA TYR A 74 5.92 -8.03 9.98
C TYR A 74 6.01 -7.53 11.43
N ALA A 75 4.97 -6.88 11.96
CA ALA A 75 4.97 -6.38 13.33
C ALA A 75 4.79 -7.47 14.40
N GLY A 76 4.44 -8.71 14.02
CA GLY A 76 4.30 -9.81 14.97
C GLY A 76 3.09 -9.72 15.91
N ARG A 77 2.01 -9.01 15.53
CA ARG A 77 0.68 -8.82 16.22
C ARG A 77 0.56 -7.58 17.15
N PRO A 78 -0.67 -7.18 17.53
CA PRO A 78 -1.63 -6.29 16.87
C PRO A 78 -1.42 -4.79 17.22
N PRO A 79 -2.08 -3.82 16.55
CA PRO A 79 -2.20 -2.47 17.10
C PRO A 79 -3.08 -2.54 18.36
N SER A 80 -2.43 -2.66 19.51
CA SER A 80 -3.06 -2.42 20.80
C SER A 80 -3.13 -0.90 20.96
N GLY A 81 -4.28 -0.31 20.62
CA GLY A 81 -4.65 1.01 21.12
C GLY A 81 -4.80 0.95 22.65
N PRO A 82 -4.49 2.05 23.35
CA PRO A 82 -5.50 3.07 23.59
C PRO A 82 -5.27 4.38 22.82
#